data_AF-A0A0F8ZVY3-F1
#
_entry.id   AF-A0A0F8ZVY3-F1
#
_cell.length_a   1.000
_cell.length_b   1.000
_cell.length_c   1.000
_cell.angle_alpha   90.00
_cell.angle_beta   90.00
_cell.angle_gamma   90.00
#
_symmetry.space_group_name_H-M   'P 1'
#
loop_
_entity.id
_entity.type
_entity.pdbx_description
1 polymer ?
#
loop_
_entity_poly.entity_id
_entity_poly.type
_entity_poly.pdbx_seq_one_letter_code
_entity_poly.pdbx_strand_id
1 'polypeptide(L)'
;MNELKKVNVVKEEIETEKVITVRCDFCQKEFDKITVICKGYGQVKIKFGYGSKYDGDIFRGEICDDCFDDHFKGKLRIKRVD
;
A
#
# COMPACT_ATOMS: atom_id res chain seq x y z
N MET A 1 -6.80 -24.26 -57.42
CA MET A 1 -5.89 -23.42 -56.62
C MET A 1 -6.72 -22.83 -55.48
N ASN A 2 -6.45 -23.24 -54.23
CA ASN A 2 -7.19 -22.74 -53.06
C ASN A 2 -6.45 -21.51 -52.51
N GLU A 3 -7.08 -20.34 -52.57
CA GLU A 3 -6.52 -19.10 -52.03
C GLU A 3 -6.66 -19.09 -50.51
N LEU A 4 -5.53 -19.09 -49.80
CA LEU A 4 -5.47 -18.92 -48.36
C LEU A 4 -5.87 -17.48 -48.01
N LYS A 5 -7.03 -17.30 -47.39
CA LYS A 5 -7.49 -16.01 -46.89
C LYS A 5 -6.53 -15.49 -45.82
N LYS A 6 -5.98 -14.29 -46.02
CA LYS A 6 -5.19 -13.57 -45.01
C LYS A 6 -6.06 -13.29 -43.79
N VAL A 7 -5.65 -13.78 -42.63
CA VAL A 7 -6.25 -13.47 -41.33
C VAL A 7 -5.50 -12.28 -40.75
N ASN A 8 -6.21 -11.17 -40.53
CA ASN A 8 -5.66 -10.02 -39.81
C ASN A 8 -5.81 -10.29 -38.31
N VAL A 9 -4.69 -10.50 -37.62
CA VAL A 9 -4.65 -10.61 -36.15
C VAL A 9 -4.73 -9.20 -35.58
N VAL A 10 -5.87 -8.86 -34.98
CA VAL A 10 -6.05 -7.61 -34.25
C VAL A 10 -5.60 -7.83 -32.80
N LYS A 11 -4.63 -7.03 -32.33
CA LYS A 11 -4.27 -6.96 -30.91
C LYS A 11 -5.15 -5.89 -30.26
N GLU A 12 -6.03 -6.30 -29.37
CA GLU A 12 -6.86 -5.39 -28.58
C GLU A 12 -6.10 -5.05 -27.29
N GLU A 13 -5.84 -3.77 -27.05
CA GLU A 13 -5.25 -3.31 -25.79
C GLU A 13 -6.37 -3.11 -24.77
N ILE A 14 -6.39 -3.96 -23.75
CA ILE A 14 -7.35 -3.90 -22.65
C ILE A 14 -6.70 -3.08 -21.53
N GLU A 15 -7.23 -1.88 -21.24
CA GLU A 15 -6.86 -1.14 -20.04
C GLU A 15 -7.36 -1.89 -18.81
N THR A 16 -6.43 -2.39 -17.99
CA THR A 16 -6.75 -3.04 -16.72
C THR A 16 -6.52 -2.07 -15.57
N GLU A 17 -7.51 -1.91 -14.70
CA GLU A 17 -7.33 -1.15 -13.47
C GLU A 17 -6.24 -1.82 -12.62
N LYS A 18 -5.16 -1.10 -12.37
CA LYS A 18 -4.03 -1.58 -11.56
C LYS A 18 -4.48 -1.65 -10.11
N VAL A 19 -4.97 -2.80 -9.65
CA VAL A 19 -5.23 -3.03 -8.23
C VAL A 19 -3.90 -2.91 -7.48
N ILE A 20 -3.71 -1.81 -6.76
CA ILE A 20 -2.53 -1.64 -5.90
C ILE A 20 -2.88 -2.30 -4.57
N THR A 21 -2.42 -3.53 -4.39
CA THR A 21 -2.49 -4.24 -3.11
C THR A 21 -1.41 -3.71 -2.15
N VAL A 22 -1.82 -3.36 -0.94
CA VAL A 22 -0.96 -2.92 0.18
C VAL A 22 -0.94 -4.01 1.22
N ARG A 23 0.23 -4.32 1.76
CA ARG A 23 0.38 -5.27 2.86
C ARG A 23 0.72 -4.52 4.15
N CYS A 24 -0.04 -4.75 5.22
CA CYS A 24 0.32 -4.19 6.53
C CYS A 24 1.52 -4.93 7.10
N ASP A 25 2.57 -4.20 7.49
CA ASP A 25 3.80 -4.79 8.01
C ASP A 25 3.64 -5.40 9.41
N PHE A 26 2.51 -5.15 10.09
CA PHE A 26 2.23 -5.64 11.44
C PHE A 26 1.47 -6.97 11.45
N CYS A 27 0.33 -7.04 10.75
CA CYS A 27 -0.49 -8.26 10.68
C CYS A 27 -0.33 -9.04 9.38
N GLN A 28 0.47 -8.54 8.43
CA GLN A 28 0.78 -9.18 7.15
C GLN A 28 -0.43 -9.40 6.22
N LYS A 29 -1.60 -8.86 6.59
CA LYS A 29 -2.81 -8.85 5.77
C LYS A 29 -2.64 -7.88 4.60
N GLU A 30 -3.22 -8.26 3.47
CA GLU A 30 -3.25 -7.48 2.25
C GLU A 30 -4.59 -6.77 2.10
N PHE A 31 -4.55 -5.57 1.51
CA PHE A 31 -5.70 -4.69 1.32
C PHE A 31 -5.57 -4.00 -0.03
N ASP A 32 -6.67 -3.93 -0.77
CA ASP A 32 -6.67 -3.25 -2.08
C ASP A 32 -6.96 -1.77 -1.89
N LYS A 33 -6.08 -0.90 -2.42
CA LYS A 33 -6.28 0.57 -2.38
C LYS A 33 -7.54 1.03 -3.12
N ILE A 34 -8.06 0.21 -4.04
CA ILE A 34 -9.10 0.61 -5.01
C ILE A 34 -10.49 0.12 -4.59
N THR A 35 -10.61 -1.05 -3.99
CA THR A 35 -11.92 -1.70 -3.84
C THR A 35 -12.71 -1.23 -2.61
N VAL A 36 -12.13 -0.40 -1.73
CA VAL A 36 -12.80 0.14 -0.52
C VAL A 36 -13.30 -0.96 0.44
N ILE A 37 -12.92 -2.23 0.21
CA ILE A 37 -13.38 -3.39 1.00
C ILE A 37 -12.71 -3.42 2.38
N CYS A 38 -11.63 -2.67 2.56
CA CYS A 38 -10.86 -2.68 3.79
C CYS A 38 -10.84 -1.29 4.44
N LYS A 39 -10.97 -1.30 5.77
CA LYS A 39 -10.73 -0.15 6.65
C LYS A 39 -9.42 0.56 6.24
N GLY A 40 -9.33 1.85 6.52
CA GLY A 40 -8.24 2.70 6.07
C GLY A 40 -6.84 2.11 6.29
N TYR A 41 -5.89 2.62 5.51
CA TYR A 41 -4.48 2.32 5.67
C TYR A 41 -3.69 3.62 5.80
N GLY A 42 -2.55 3.53 6.46
CA GLY A 42 -1.64 4.64 6.67
C GLY A 42 -0.18 4.21 6.50
N GLN A 43 0.70 5.20 6.53
CA GLN A 43 2.15 4.99 6.50
C GLN A 43 2.76 5.36 7.84
N VAL A 44 3.61 4.47 8.35
CA VAL A 44 4.43 4.73 9.53
C VAL A 44 5.81 5.16 9.05
N LYS A 45 6.29 6.28 9.58
CA LYS A 45 7.66 6.76 9.37
C LYS A 45 8.27 7.18 10.69
N ILE A 46 9.22 6.40 11.18
CA ILE A 46 9.88 6.64 12.46
C ILE A 46 11.29 7.14 12.20
N LYS A 47 11.61 8.27 12.81
CA LYS A 47 12.96 8.83 12.86
C LYS A 47 13.33 8.99 14.32
N PHE A 48 14.49 8.46 14.70
CA PHE A 48 15.04 8.70 16.01
C PHE A 48 15.95 9.92 16.01
N GLY A 49 16.04 10.59 17.15
CA GLY A 49 16.91 11.74 17.34
C GLY A 49 18.36 11.32 17.56
N TYR A 50 19.24 12.32 17.47
CA TYR A 50 20.67 12.19 17.72
C TYR A 50 20.96 11.55 19.10
N GLY A 51 21.93 10.63 19.15
CA GLY A 51 22.34 9.95 20.37
C GLY A 51 21.45 8.76 20.78
N SER A 52 20.43 8.41 20.00
CA SER A 52 19.73 7.14 20.17
C SER A 52 20.55 5.97 19.61
N LYS A 53 20.24 4.74 20.03
CA LYS A 53 20.82 3.53 19.42
C LYS A 53 20.44 3.30 17.95
N TYR A 54 19.50 4.09 17.42
CA TYR A 54 19.02 4.06 16.03
C TYR A 54 19.27 5.40 15.33
N ASP A 55 20.27 6.16 15.79
CA ASP A 55 20.60 7.45 15.20
C ASP A 55 21.04 7.27 13.74
N GLY A 56 20.53 8.14 12.87
CA GLY A 56 20.70 8.05 11.42
C GLY A 56 19.72 7.12 10.70
N ASP A 57 19.01 6.22 11.40
CA ASP A 57 18.09 5.28 10.78
C ASP A 57 16.70 5.87 10.54
N ILE A 58 16.05 5.45 9.45
CA ILE A 58 14.66 5.79 9.11
C ILE A 58 13.89 4.50 8.84
N PHE A 59 12.95 4.17 9.73
CA PHE A 59 12.06 3.02 9.56
C PHE A 59 10.78 3.46 8.87
N ARG A 60 10.36 2.69 7.86
CA ARG A 60 9.12 2.92 7.10
C ARG A 60 8.32 1.63 7.00
N GLY A 61 7.01 1.77 6.97
CA GLY A 61 6.11 0.65 6.72
C GLY A 61 4.69 1.11 6.45
N GLU A 62 3.87 0.18 5.97
CA GLU A 62 2.45 0.35 5.74
C GLU A 62 1.68 -0.30 6.92
N ILE A 63 0.60 0.34 7.36
CA ILE A 63 -0.20 -0.11 8.51
C ILE A 63 -1.70 0.01 8.22
N CYS A 64 -2.50 -0.96 8.67
CA CYS A 64 -3.95 -0.86 8.64
C CYS A 64 -4.52 -0.18 9.90
N ASP A 65 -5.74 0.33 9.83
CA ASP A 65 -6.43 0.97 10.97
C ASP A 65 -6.44 0.11 12.23
N ASP A 66 -6.75 -1.18 12.11
CA ASP A 66 -6.82 -2.09 13.27
C ASP A 66 -5.45 -2.20 13.97
N CYS A 67 -4.37 -2.37 13.21
CA CYS A 67 -3.02 -2.40 13.79
C CYS A 67 -2.57 -1.03 14.32
N PHE A 68 -3.01 0.07 13.70
CA PHE A 68 -2.72 1.40 14.21
C PHE A 68 -3.40 1.63 15.56
N ASP A 69 -4.66 1.22 15.68
CA ASP A 69 -5.44 1.29 16.92
C ASP A 69 -4.77 0.46 18.04
N ASP A 70 -4.35 -0.77 17.73
CA ASP A 70 -3.70 -1.68 18.68
C ASP A 70 -2.32 -1.20 19.13
N HIS A 71 -1.50 -0.69 18.21
CA HIS A 71 -0.09 -0.40 18.49
C HIS A 71 0.17 1.06 18.89
N PHE A 72 -0.55 2.02 18.32
CA PHE A 72 -0.15 3.43 18.32
C PHE A 72 -1.21 4.42 18.85
N LYS A 73 -2.50 4.26 18.53
CA LYS A 73 -3.54 5.28 18.79
C LYS A 73 -3.57 5.80 20.22
N GLY A 74 -3.44 4.92 21.21
CA GLY A 74 -3.41 5.30 22.63
C GLY A 74 -2.07 5.84 23.14
N LYS A 75 -0.99 5.74 22.35
CA LYS A 75 0.39 6.06 22.76
C LYS A 75 0.95 7.30 22.06
N LEU A 76 0.40 7.66 20.90
CA LEU A 76 0.87 8.79 20.10
C LEU A 76 0.01 10.03 20.33
N ARG A 77 0.66 11.20 20.29
CA ARG A 77 -0.03 12.49 20.34
C ARG A 77 -0.62 12.80 18.96
N ILE A 78 -1.89 13.17 18.90
CA ILE A 78 -2.52 13.68 17.67
C ILE A 78 -2.15 15.14 17.52
N LYS A 79 -1.52 15.49 16.39
CA LYS A 79 -1.39 16.89 15.95
C LYS A 79 -2.28 17.06 14.72
N ARG A 80 -3.39 17.77 14.87
CA ARG A 80 -4.20 18.18 13.71
C ARG A 80 -3.43 19.28 12.98
N VAL A 81 -3.32 19.15 11.67
CA VAL A 81 -2.77 20.19 10.82
C VAL A 81 -3.99 20.96 10.32
N ASP A 82 -4.10 22.23 10.72
CA ASP A 82 -5.15 23.14 10.25
C ASP A 82 -4.92 23.53 8.78
#